data_AF-A6QKN0-F1
#
_entry.id   AF-A6QKN0-F1
#
_cell.length_a   1.000
_cell.length_b   1.000
_cell.length_c   1.000
_cell.angle_alpha   90.00
_cell.angle_beta   90.00
_cell.angle_gamma   90.00
#
_symmetry.space_group_name_H-M   'P 1'
#
loop_
_entity.id
_entity.type
_entity.pdbx_description
1 polymer ?
#
loop_
_entity_poly.entity_id
_entity_poly.type
_entity_poly.pdbx_seq_one_letter_code
_entity_poly.pdbx_strand_id
1 'polypeptide(L)'
;MGLTMIFVLFSLSGLLNKLLWGYLESLVYFILFLILIRVFNLLSQENQSHISQAGQVISKNFTTPILAGLGMTVKWQQLMGGIKQIPVLTMVLTVLLVVVLVSFVLAKAFGFYSFETSLTAGLGALSVGGTGHLGIMSNK
;
A
#
# COMPACT_ATOMS: atom_id res chain seq x y z
N MET A 1 -3.22 -20.95 -11.56
CA MET A 1 -3.28 -21.24 -10.10
C MET A 1 -2.73 -20.11 -9.21
N GLY A 2 -2.05 -19.08 -9.74
CA GLY A 2 -1.55 -17.97 -8.91
C GLY A 2 -2.65 -17.15 -8.22
N LEU A 3 -3.71 -16.79 -8.95
CA LEU A 3 -4.83 -16.01 -8.41
C LEU A 3 -5.55 -16.73 -7.26
N THR A 4 -5.79 -18.04 -7.42
CA THR A 4 -6.42 -18.87 -6.38
C THR A 4 -5.55 -18.97 -5.12
N MET A 5 -4.22 -19.05 -5.27
CA MET A 5 -3.31 -19.01 -4.12
C MET A 5 -3.36 -17.67 -3.39
N ILE A 6 -3.40 -16.55 -4.11
CA ILE A 6 -3.54 -15.21 -3.51
C ILE A 6 -4.82 -15.14 -2.66
N PHE A 7 -5.94 -15.61 -3.19
CA PHE A 7 -7.21 -15.63 -2.44
C PHE A 7 -7.18 -16.55 -1.22
N VAL A 8 -6.56 -17.73 -1.32
CA VAL A 8 -6.42 -18.66 -0.18
C VAL A 8 -5.57 -18.01 0.93
N LEU A 9 -4.43 -17.43 0.58
CA LEU A 9 -3.55 -16.76 1.53
C LEU A 9 -4.23 -15.54 2.18
N PHE A 10 -4.98 -14.76 1.41
CA PHE A 10 -5.75 -13.64 1.94
C PHE A 10 -6.88 -14.11 2.87
N SER A 11 -7.62 -15.15 2.49
CA SER A 11 -8.66 -15.73 3.36
C SER A 11 -8.08 -16.26 4.67
N LEU A 12 -6.92 -16.93 4.61
CA LEU A 12 -6.20 -17.40 5.79
C LEU A 12 -5.81 -16.25 6.72
N SER A 13 -5.36 -15.13 6.16
CA SER A 13 -5.06 -13.92 6.94
C SER A 13 -6.30 -13.34 7.63
N GLY A 14 -7.46 -13.37 6.98
CA GLY A 14 -8.73 -12.93 7.55
C GLY A 14 -9.23 -13.85 8.66
N LEU A 15 -9.03 -15.16 8.54
CA LEU A 15 -9.34 -16.13 9.61
C LEU A 15 -8.43 -15.90 10.83
N LEU A 16 -7.13 -15.71 10.61
CA LEU A 16 -6.18 -15.43 11.69
C LEU A 16 -6.50 -14.12 12.42
N ASN A 17 -6.90 -13.09 11.67
CA ASN A 17 -7.34 -11.82 12.24
C ASN A 17 -8.51 -12.01 13.23
N LYS A 18 -9.54 -12.76 12.80
CA LYS A 18 -10.70 -13.08 13.65
C LYS A 18 -10.31 -13.93 14.87
N LEU A 19 -9.37 -14.86 14.70
CA LEU A 19 -8.88 -15.72 15.79
C LEU A 19 -8.13 -14.91 16.86
N LEU A 20 -7.38 -13.90 16.44
CA LEU A 20 -6.61 -13.01 17.32
C LEU A 20 -7.40 -11.75 17.71
N TRP A 21 -8.73 -11.85 17.88
CA TRP A 21 -9.61 -10.76 18.34
C TRP A 21 -9.50 -9.42 17.60
N GLY A 22 -9.03 -9.38 16.35
CA GLY A 22 -9.05 -8.13 15.59
C GLY A 22 -7.92 -7.16 15.91
N TYR A 23 -6.82 -7.56 16.59
CA TYR A 23 -5.77 -6.61 17.02
C TYR A 23 -5.10 -5.84 15.87
N LEU A 24 -5.02 -6.43 14.67
CA LEU A 24 -4.38 -5.83 13.50
C LEU A 24 -5.28 -5.98 12.27
N GLU A 25 -5.06 -5.13 11.26
CA GLU A 25 -5.74 -5.26 9.97
C GLU A 25 -5.31 -6.55 9.24
N SER A 26 -6.24 -7.19 8.51
CA SER A 26 -5.97 -8.48 7.83
C SER A 26 -4.79 -8.40 6.86
N LEU A 27 -4.58 -7.23 6.24
CA LEU A 27 -3.47 -6.99 5.33
C LEU A 27 -2.10 -7.12 6.03
N VAL A 28 -2.00 -6.81 7.32
CA VAL A 28 -0.76 -6.96 8.09
C VAL A 28 -0.41 -8.45 8.24
N TYR A 29 -1.39 -9.27 8.61
CA TYR A 29 -1.22 -10.72 8.71
C TYR A 29 -0.89 -11.35 7.35
N PHE A 30 -1.50 -10.86 6.28
CA PHE A 30 -1.19 -11.31 4.92
C PHE A 30 0.29 -11.08 4.57
N ILE A 31 0.84 -9.90 4.85
CA ILE A 31 2.26 -9.59 4.63
C ILE A 31 3.15 -10.50 5.50
N LEU A 32 2.80 -10.73 6.76
CA LEU A 32 3.53 -11.64 7.65
C LEU A 32 3.57 -13.07 7.08
N PHE A 33 2.46 -13.57 6.55
CA PHE A 33 2.43 -14.88 5.88
C PHE A 33 3.36 -14.93 4.67
N LEU A 34 3.37 -13.90 3.82
CA LEU A 34 4.28 -13.85 2.67
C LEU A 34 5.75 -13.87 3.09
N ILE A 35 6.11 -13.16 4.16
CA ILE A 35 7.46 -13.17 4.73
C ILE A 35 7.79 -14.58 5.24
N LEU A 36 6.90 -15.22 6.00
CA LEU A 36 7.10 -16.59 6.49
C LEU A 36 7.30 -17.58 5.34
N ILE A 37 6.46 -17.52 4.31
CA ILE A 37 6.57 -18.36 3.13
C ILE A 37 7.93 -18.16 2.45
N ARG A 38 8.42 -16.92 2.37
CA ARG A 38 9.70 -16.61 1.74
C ARG A 38 10.90 -17.07 2.58
N VAL A 39 10.86 -16.89 3.90
CA VAL A 39 11.93 -17.28 4.83
C VAL A 39 12.04 -18.81 4.96
N PHE A 40 10.92 -19.50 5.09
CA PHE A 40 10.87 -20.96 5.22
C PHE A 40 10.77 -21.71 3.89
N ASN A 41 10.74 -20.97 2.76
CA ASN A 41 10.60 -21.50 1.41
C ASN A 41 9.42 -22.49 1.26
N LEU A 42 8.27 -22.16 1.86
CA LEU A 42 7.10 -23.05 1.95
C LEU A 42 6.39 -23.30 0.60
N LEU A 43 6.69 -22.50 -0.42
CA LEU A 43 6.14 -22.64 -1.77
C LEU A 43 7.25 -22.89 -2.78
N SER A 44 7.00 -23.81 -3.73
CA SER A 44 7.91 -24.04 -4.86
C SER A 44 8.11 -22.77 -5.70
N GLN A 45 9.25 -22.68 -6.39
CA GLN A 45 9.57 -21.54 -7.26
C GLN A 45 8.52 -21.34 -8.37
N GLU A 46 7.97 -22.43 -8.90
CA GLU A 46 6.90 -22.39 -9.90
C GLU A 46 5.64 -21.70 -9.36
N ASN A 47 5.20 -22.06 -8.15
CA ASN A 47 4.05 -21.42 -7.50
C ASN A 47 4.30 -19.94 -7.21
N GLN A 48 5.51 -19.57 -6.79
CA GLN A 48 5.89 -18.18 -6.58
C GLN A 48 5.85 -17.38 -7.90
N SER A 49 6.29 -17.99 -9.02
CA SER A 49 6.20 -17.39 -10.35
C SER A 49 4.75 -17.18 -10.78
N HIS A 50 3.88 -18.17 -10.59
CA HIS A 50 2.46 -18.02 -10.90
C HIS A 50 1.77 -16.93 -10.09
N ILE A 51 2.10 -16.79 -8.80
CA ILE A 51 1.61 -15.70 -7.94
C ILE A 51 2.10 -14.34 -8.46
N SER A 52 3.39 -14.23 -8.80
CA SER A 52 3.97 -13.00 -9.35
C SER A 52 3.32 -12.59 -10.67
N GLN A 53 3.14 -13.53 -11.60
CA GLN A 53 2.47 -13.30 -12.88
C GLN A 53 1.01 -12.84 -12.68
N ALA A 54 0.27 -13.49 -11.77
CA ALA A 54 -1.08 -13.07 -11.44
C ALA A 54 -1.10 -11.64 -10.87
N GLY A 55 -0.17 -11.31 -9.96
CA GLY A 55 0.01 -9.97 -9.42
C GLY A 55 0.28 -8.93 -10.51
N GLN A 56 1.18 -9.21 -11.45
CA GLN A 56 1.48 -8.32 -12.57
C GLN A 56 0.26 -8.07 -13.47
N VAL A 57 -0.54 -9.11 -13.75
CA VAL A 57 -1.77 -8.96 -14.53
C VAL A 57 -2.77 -8.04 -13.81
N ILE A 58 -2.90 -8.17 -12.48
CA ILE A 58 -3.75 -7.29 -11.68
C ILE A 58 -3.22 -5.86 -11.72
N SER A 59 -1.94 -5.65 -11.39
CA SER A 59 -1.33 -4.32 -11.34
C SER A 59 -1.33 -3.62 -12.69
N LYS A 60 -1.17 -4.33 -13.81
CA LYS A 60 -1.13 -3.70 -15.13
C LYS A 60 -2.51 -3.34 -15.66
N ASN A 61 -3.50 -4.21 -15.47
CA ASN A 61 -4.81 -4.06 -16.10
C ASN A 61 -5.85 -3.41 -15.17
N PHE A 62 -5.73 -3.58 -13.85
CA PHE A 62 -6.75 -3.14 -12.90
C PHE A 62 -6.36 -1.90 -12.11
N THR A 63 -5.10 -1.45 -12.11
CA THR A 63 -4.71 -0.22 -11.39
C THR A 63 -5.48 1.01 -11.89
N THR A 64 -5.49 1.27 -13.20
CA THR A 64 -6.21 2.44 -13.75
C THR A 64 -7.72 2.39 -13.48
N PRO A 65 -8.44 1.27 -13.74
CA PRO A 65 -9.85 1.14 -13.34
C PRO A 65 -10.09 1.32 -11.84
N ILE A 66 -9.23 0.77 -10.98
CA ILE A 66 -9.36 0.91 -9.52
C ILE A 66 -9.19 2.38 -9.13
N LEU A 67 -8.18 3.08 -9.66
CA LEU A 67 -7.96 4.51 -9.40
C LEU A 67 -9.13 5.37 -9.89
N ALA A 68 -9.70 5.05 -11.06
CA ALA A 68 -10.89 5.74 -11.56
C ALA A 68 -12.11 5.51 -10.66
N GLY A 69 -12.35 4.26 -10.23
CA GLY A 69 -13.44 3.92 -9.31
C GLY A 69 -13.28 4.61 -7.95
N LEU A 70 -12.05 4.68 -7.43
CA LEU A 70 -11.77 5.40 -6.19
C LEU A 70 -12.04 6.90 -6.32
N GLY A 71 -11.66 7.51 -7.44
CA GLY A 71 -11.99 8.91 -7.72
C GLY A 71 -13.50 9.18 -7.64
N MET A 72 -14.35 8.23 -8.04
CA MET A 72 -15.80 8.37 -7.95
C MET A 72 -16.35 8.21 -6.53
N THR A 73 -15.68 7.45 -5.65
CA THR A 73 -16.14 7.21 -4.27
C THR A 73 -15.67 8.25 -3.27
N VAL A 74 -14.75 9.15 -3.67
CA VAL A 74 -14.32 10.28 -2.83
C VAL A 74 -15.51 11.17 -2.48
N LYS A 75 -15.61 11.56 -1.21
CA LYS A 75 -16.61 12.52 -0.72
C LYS A 75 -16.27 13.95 -1.21
N TRP A 76 -16.59 14.24 -2.47
CA TRP A 76 -16.24 15.48 -3.15
C TRP A 76 -16.68 16.75 -2.41
N GLN A 77 -17.87 16.74 -1.79
CA GLN A 77 -18.35 17.89 -1.02
C GLN A 77 -17.43 18.23 0.16
N GLN A 78 -16.97 17.21 0.90
CA GLN A 78 -16.05 17.39 2.03
C GLN A 78 -14.67 17.84 1.54
N LEU A 79 -14.19 17.23 0.45
CA LEU A 79 -12.92 17.59 -0.17
C LEU A 79 -12.92 19.06 -0.62
N MET A 80 -13.94 19.48 -1.36
CA MET A 80 -14.09 20.86 -1.83
C MET A 80 -14.24 21.85 -0.67
N GLY A 81 -14.95 21.46 0.40
CA GLY A 81 -15.05 22.24 1.63
C GLY A 81 -13.69 22.44 2.31
N GLY A 82 -12.89 21.37 2.40
CA GLY A 82 -11.54 21.41 2.96
C GLY A 82 -10.56 22.24 2.13
N ILE A 83 -10.56 22.09 0.80
CA ILE A 83 -9.67 22.85 -0.10
C ILE A 83 -9.93 24.36 -0.01
N LYS A 84 -11.18 24.78 0.20
CA LYS A 84 -11.54 26.20 0.35
C LYS A 84 -11.06 26.81 1.66
N GLN A 85 -10.73 25.99 2.66
CA GLN A 85 -10.21 26.45 3.94
C GLN A 85 -8.68 26.55 3.87
N ILE A 86 -8.18 27.79 3.82
CA ILE A 86 -6.74 28.10 3.88
C ILE A 86 -5.99 27.33 5.01
N PRO A 87 -6.50 27.24 6.26
CA PRO A 87 -5.79 26.50 7.31
C PRO A 87 -5.65 25.00 7.00
N VAL A 88 -6.65 24.38 6.38
CA VAL A 88 -6.59 22.96 5.98
C VAL A 88 -5.58 22.77 4.86
N LEU A 89 -5.59 23.64 3.85
CA LEU A 89 -4.66 23.56 2.72
C LEU A 89 -3.20 23.72 3.19
N THR A 90 -2.93 24.72 4.02
CA THR A 90 -1.59 24.98 4.58
C THR A 90 -1.12 23.85 5.49
N MET A 91 -2.01 23.28 6.30
CA MET A 91 -1.71 22.10 7.11
C MET A 91 -1.29 20.90 6.24
N VAL A 92 -2.07 20.57 5.20
CA VAL A 92 -1.76 19.44 4.31
C VAL A 92 -0.41 19.63 3.61
N LEU A 93 -0.15 20.82 3.07
CA LEU A 93 1.12 21.13 2.40
C LEU A 93 2.31 21.03 3.37
N THR A 94 2.15 21.55 4.59
CA THR A 94 3.21 21.53 5.60
C THR A 94 3.52 20.09 6.02
N VAL A 95 2.51 19.28 6.33
CA VAL A 95 2.69 17.87 6.69
C VAL A 95 3.35 17.09 5.55
N LEU A 96 2.91 17.29 4.32
CA LEU A 96 3.49 16.63 3.15
C LEU A 96 4.98 16.98 3.00
N LEU A 97 5.33 18.26 3.06
CA LEU A 97 6.73 18.70 2.97
C LEU A 97 7.58 18.17 4.12
N VAL A 98 7.10 18.26 5.36
CA VAL A 98 7.83 17.81 6.54
C VAL A 98 8.08 16.30 6.47
N VAL A 99 7.07 15.50 6.16
CA VAL A 99 7.21 14.03 6.09
C VAL A 99 8.14 13.62 4.96
N VAL A 100 8.05 14.26 3.79
CA VAL A 100 8.96 13.99 2.66
C VAL A 100 10.41 14.35 3.02
N LEU A 101 10.64 15.52 3.59
CA LEU A 101 11.98 15.97 3.98
C LEU A 101 12.58 15.09 5.10
N VAL A 102 11.81 14.82 6.15
CA VAL A 102 12.25 13.99 7.27
C VAL A 102 12.56 12.56 6.81
N SER A 103 11.67 11.94 6.03
CA SER A 103 11.90 10.60 5.48
C SER A 103 13.11 10.55 4.55
N PHE A 104 13.34 11.59 3.74
CA PHE A 104 14.51 11.69 2.88
C PHE A 104 15.83 11.81 3.67
N VAL A 105 15.86 12.70 4.67
CA VAL A 105 17.04 12.90 5.52
C VAL A 105 17.35 11.65 6.34
N LEU A 106 16.34 11.04 6.95
CA LEU A 106 16.51 9.79 7.69
C LEU A 106 16.99 8.66 6.78
N ALA A 107 16.41 8.52 5.59
CA ALA A 107 16.85 7.50 4.64
C ALA A 107 18.31 7.69 4.25
N LYS A 108 18.76 8.92 4.03
CA LYS A 108 20.18 9.24 3.78
C LYS A 108 21.06 8.88 4.98
N ALA A 109 20.60 9.16 6.21
CA ALA A 109 21.35 8.85 7.44
C ALA A 109 21.51 7.33 7.67
N PHE A 110 20.49 6.53 7.33
CA PHE A 110 20.52 5.07 7.43
C PHE A 110 21.14 4.37 6.20
N GLY A 111 21.57 5.11 5.18
CA GLY A 111 22.18 4.54 3.97
C GLY A 111 21.18 3.90 2.99
N PHE A 112 19.89 4.21 3.10
CA PHE A 112 18.86 3.79 2.14
C PHE A 112 18.78 4.73 0.92
N TYR A 113 18.16 4.25 -0.16
CA TYR A 113 17.84 5.07 -1.34
C TYR A 113 16.86 6.17 -0.97
N SER A 114 17.39 7.36 -0.69
CA SER A 114 16.63 8.44 -0.04
C SER A 114 15.36 8.85 -0.77
N PHE A 115 15.39 8.80 -2.10
CA PHE A 115 14.22 9.08 -2.93
C PHE A 115 13.14 7.99 -2.80
N GLU A 116 13.50 6.72 -2.98
CA GLU A 116 12.54 5.60 -2.93
C GLU A 116 11.96 5.39 -1.53
N THR A 117 12.77 5.57 -0.50
CA THR A 117 12.32 5.53 0.90
C THR A 117 11.37 6.69 1.21
N SER A 118 11.63 7.90 0.71
CA SER A 118 10.73 9.02 0.91
C SER A 118 9.38 8.83 0.20
N LEU A 119 9.36 8.23 -1.00
CA LEU A 119 8.12 7.84 -1.67
C LEU A 119 7.36 6.75 -0.90
N THR A 120 8.06 5.71 -0.44
CA THR A 120 7.44 4.53 0.16
C THR A 120 7.03 4.76 1.61
N ALA A 121 7.96 5.20 2.45
CA ALA A 121 7.74 5.40 3.89
C ALA A 121 7.21 6.80 4.23
N GLY A 122 7.53 7.81 3.42
CA GLY A 122 7.03 9.18 3.60
C GLY A 122 5.64 9.36 2.98
N LEU A 123 5.57 9.48 1.66
CA LEU A 123 4.29 9.69 0.95
C LEU A 123 3.32 8.52 1.12
N GLY A 124 3.82 7.28 1.17
CA GLY A 124 2.98 6.11 1.44
C GLY A 124 2.26 6.18 2.78
N ALA A 125 2.87 6.75 3.83
CA ALA A 125 2.26 6.91 5.14
C ALA A 125 1.17 8.01 5.19
N LEU A 126 1.21 8.96 4.25
CA LEU A 126 0.16 9.98 4.07
C LEU A 126 -0.93 9.55 3.08
N SER A 127 -0.72 8.45 2.36
CA SER A 127 -1.66 7.97 1.36
C SER A 127 -2.90 7.34 1.99
N VAL A 128 -4.04 7.42 1.29
CA VAL A 128 -5.30 6.83 1.75
C VAL A 128 -5.24 5.31 1.60
N GLY A 129 -4.69 4.63 2.60
CA GLY A 129 -4.58 3.17 2.67
C GLY A 129 -3.81 2.54 1.50
N GLY A 130 -4.08 1.26 1.24
CA GLY A 130 -3.38 0.51 0.19
C GLY A 130 -3.62 1.04 -1.23
N THR A 131 -4.70 1.77 -1.47
CA THR A 131 -5.05 2.29 -2.79
C THR A 131 -4.35 3.61 -3.11
N GLY A 132 -4.16 4.48 -2.13
CA GLY A 132 -3.32 5.67 -2.27
C GLY A 132 -1.87 5.29 -2.59
N HIS A 133 -1.37 4.23 -1.97
CA HIS A 133 -0.05 3.69 -2.24
C HIS A 133 0.12 3.21 -3.69
N LEU A 134 -0.90 2.54 -4.24
CA LEU A 134 -0.92 2.17 -5.67
C LEU A 134 -0.86 3.39 -6.58
N GLY A 135 -1.56 4.48 -6.26
CA GLY A 135 -1.49 5.72 -7.05
C GLY A 135 -0.10 6.34 -7.09
N ILE A 136 0.62 6.33 -5.96
CA ILE A 136 1.99 6.84 -5.87
C ILE A 136 2.97 5.96 -6.67
N MET A 137 2.82 4.63 -6.58
CA MET A 137 3.73 3.68 -7.22
C MET A 137 3.38 3.34 -8.68
N SER A 138 2.16 3.61 -9.14
CA SER A 138 1.74 3.36 -10.52
C SER A 138 2.45 4.23 -11.56
N ASN A 139 3.15 5.29 -11.12
CA ASN A 139 3.90 6.19 -11.99
C ASN A 139 5.38 5.81 -12.13
N LYS A 140 5.73 4.55 -11.82
CA LYS A 140 7.05 3.95 -12.00
C LYS A 140 6.94 2.77 -12.95
#